data_AF-A0A699QPB5-F1
#
_entry.id   AF-A0A699QPB5-F1
#
_cell.length_a   1.000
_cell.length_b   1.000
_cell.length_c   1.000
_cell.angle_alpha   90.00
_cell.angle_beta   90.00
_cell.angle_gamma   90.00
#
_symmetry.space_group_name_H-M   'P 1'
#
loop_
_entity.id
_entity.type
_entity.pdbx_description
1 polymer ?
#
loop_
_entity_poly.entity_id
_entity_poly.type
_entity_poly.pdbx_seq_one_letter_code
_entity_poly.pdbx_strand_id
1 'polypeptide(L)'
;MTIETHNWSSFAHQELYKIVRDEIFSIVNQVDARVQSFEIQFLKEAAKFVEDFKSLANEAGASLAKHKALELEIERLLKPVASQDIMNIVRKASVVDTSDIQTELERTRESFENCIIKKENEYAKLWNDWYKKCDE
;
A
#
# COMPACT_ATOMS: atom_id res chain seq x y z
N MET A 1 79.95 22.31 16.05
CA MET A 1 79.37 21.24 16.87
C MET A 1 79.53 19.97 16.07
N THR A 2 80.63 19.26 16.29
CA THR A 2 81.04 18.09 15.54
C THR A 2 80.34 16.90 16.18
N ILE A 3 79.38 16.28 15.48
CA ILE A 3 78.70 15.09 16.00
C ILE A 3 79.67 13.93 15.86
N GLU A 4 80.26 13.51 16.97
CA GLU A 4 81.09 12.31 17.03
C GLU A 4 80.26 11.11 16.54
N THR A 5 80.77 10.41 15.53
CA THR A 5 80.16 9.17 15.05
C THR A 5 80.29 8.11 16.15
N HIS A 6 79.24 7.94 16.94
CA HIS A 6 79.18 6.93 17.99
C HIS A 6 79.49 5.54 17.42
N ASN A 7 80.32 4.77 18.12
CA ASN A 7 80.82 3.48 17.67
C ASN A 7 79.68 2.46 17.55
N TRP A 8 79.25 2.17 16.31
CA TRP A 8 78.19 1.20 15.99
C TRP A 8 78.52 -0.24 16.44
N SER A 9 79.77 -0.51 16.82
CA SER A 9 80.18 -1.79 17.43
C SER A 9 80.00 -1.85 18.95
N SER A 10 79.43 -0.81 19.59
CA SER A 10 79.20 -0.83 21.03
C SER A 10 78.27 -1.96 21.43
N PHE A 11 78.54 -2.57 22.59
CA PHE A 11 77.75 -3.65 23.14
C PHE A 11 76.26 -3.28 23.27
N ALA A 12 75.95 -2.04 23.68
CA ALA A 12 74.58 -1.54 23.77
C ALA A 12 73.85 -1.54 22.41
N HIS A 13 74.55 -1.21 21.32
CA HIS A 13 73.97 -1.24 19.98
C HIS A 13 73.69 -2.68 19.51
N GLN A 14 74.59 -3.62 19.80
CA GLN A 14 74.41 -5.03 19.46
C GLN A 14 73.25 -5.68 20.23
N GLU A 15 73.07 -5.34 21.52
CA GLU A 15 71.95 -5.86 22.32
C GLU A 15 70.60 -5.28 21.86
N LEU A 16 70.53 -3.98 21.56
CA LEU A 16 69.33 -3.38 20.95
C LEU A 16 69.00 -4.04 19.60
N TYR A 17 70.01 -4.30 18.78
CA TYR A 17 69.82 -4.96 17.49
C TYR A 17 69.25 -6.38 17.63
N LYS A 18 69.71 -7.15 18.63
CA LYS A 18 69.13 -8.46 18.95
C LYS A 18 67.69 -8.36 19.43
N ILE A 19 67.36 -7.44 20.34
CA ILE A 19 65.98 -7.26 20.82
C ILE A 19 65.04 -6.93 19.66
N VAL A 20 65.45 -5.99 18.79
CA VAL A 20 64.65 -5.61 17.62
C VAL A 20 64.49 -6.78 16.66
N ARG A 21 65.57 -7.52 16.38
CA ARG A 21 65.54 -8.63 15.43
C ARG A 21 64.79 -9.84 15.97
N ASP A 22 65.02 -10.23 17.21
CA ASP A 22 64.59 -11.52 17.73
C ASP A 22 63.22 -11.43 18.41
N GLU A 23 62.94 -10.34 19.12
CA GLU A 23 61.67 -10.17 19.85
C GLU A 23 60.66 -9.36 19.04
N ILE A 24 61.01 -8.15 18.60
CA ILE A 24 60.05 -7.25 17.94
C ILE A 24 59.60 -7.84 16.60
N PHE A 25 60.52 -8.34 15.78
CA PHE A 25 60.16 -8.96 14.49
C PHE A 25 59.28 -10.20 14.68
N SER A 26 59.55 -11.01 15.70
CA SER A 26 58.71 -12.18 16.04
C SER A 26 57.29 -11.77 16.42
N ILE A 27 57.14 -10.72 17.24
CA ILE A 27 55.83 -10.17 17.62
C ILE A 27 55.08 -9.65 16.39
N VAL A 28 55.75 -8.91 15.51
CA VAL A 28 55.15 -8.39 14.27
C VAL A 28 54.62 -9.52 13.40
N ASN A 29 55.39 -10.59 13.21
CA ASN A 29 54.96 -11.75 12.42
C ASN A 29 53.76 -12.48 13.05
N GLN A 30 53.73 -12.59 14.39
CA GLN A 30 52.58 -13.19 15.08
C GLN A 30 51.32 -12.33 14.95
N VAL A 31 51.46 -11.01 15.07
CA VAL A 31 50.34 -10.08 14.87
C VAL A 31 49.85 -10.16 13.42
N ASP A 32 50.75 -10.17 12.45
CA ASP A 32 50.41 -10.31 11.03
C ASP A 32 49.64 -11.60 10.75
N ALA A 33 50.10 -12.75 11.26
CA ALA A 33 49.39 -14.01 11.14
C ALA A 33 47.99 -13.98 11.77
N ARG A 34 47.83 -13.31 12.92
CA ARG A 34 46.52 -13.13 13.57
C ARG A 34 45.60 -12.24 12.74
N VAL A 35 46.12 -11.14 12.18
CA VAL A 35 45.36 -10.24 11.29
C VAL A 35 44.88 -10.99 10.06
N GLN A 36 45.76 -11.75 9.39
CA GLN A 36 45.39 -12.57 8.23
C GLN A 36 44.33 -13.62 8.58
N SER A 37 44.42 -14.25 9.76
CA SER A 37 43.40 -15.20 10.22
C SER A 37 42.03 -14.54 10.41
N PHE A 38 41.99 -13.35 11.02
CA PHE A 38 40.76 -12.58 11.17
C PHE A 38 40.18 -12.16 9.82
N GLU A 39 41.01 -11.70 8.88
CA GLU A 39 40.57 -11.30 7.54
C GLU A 39 39.91 -12.48 6.81
N ILE A 40 40.52 -13.66 6.85
CA ILE A 40 39.94 -14.88 6.24
C ILE A 40 38.60 -15.25 6.88
N GLN A 41 38.50 -15.22 8.21
CA GLN A 41 37.24 -15.53 8.90
C GLN A 41 36.15 -14.51 8.59
N PHE A 42 36.50 -13.22 8.57
CA PHE A 42 35.60 -12.14 8.24
C PHE A 42 35.06 -12.29 6.82
N LEU A 43 35.94 -12.54 5.85
CA LEU A 43 35.53 -12.75 4.46
C LEU A 43 34.63 -13.98 4.30
N LYS A 44 34.90 -15.05 5.04
CA LYS A 44 34.04 -16.25 5.03
C LYS A 44 32.64 -15.94 5.56
N GLU A 45 32.54 -15.22 6.68
CA GLU A 45 31.24 -14.87 7.25
C GLU A 45 30.50 -13.85 6.38
N ALA A 46 31.21 -12.89 5.79
CA ALA A 46 30.64 -11.94 4.84
C ALA A 46 30.09 -12.64 3.59
N ALA A 47 30.82 -13.63 3.04
CA ALA A 47 30.36 -14.41 1.90
C ALA A 47 29.07 -15.18 2.23
N LYS A 48 29.03 -15.85 3.39
CA LYS A 48 27.83 -16.54 3.86
C LYS A 48 26.65 -15.59 4.06
N PHE A 49 26.88 -14.43 4.67
CA PHE A 49 25.85 -13.40 4.86
C PHE A 49 25.27 -12.92 3.53
N VAL A 50 26.12 -12.67 2.52
CA VAL A 50 25.67 -12.26 1.18
C VAL A 50 24.82 -13.35 0.51
N GLU A 51 25.19 -14.62 0.68
CA GLU A 51 24.42 -15.76 0.17
C GLU A 51 23.05 -15.88 0.85
N ASP A 52 23.02 -15.83 2.18
CA ASP A 52 21.78 -15.90 2.97
C ASP A 52 20.85 -14.72 2.61
N PHE A 53 21.39 -13.51 2.51
CA PHE A 53 20.63 -12.32 2.13
C PHE A 53 20.03 -12.44 0.72
N LYS A 54 20.78 -13.00 -0.23
CA LYS A 54 20.29 -13.26 -1.59
C LYS A 54 19.13 -14.26 -1.58
N SER A 55 19.23 -15.31 -0.77
CA SER A 55 18.13 -16.27 -0.59
C SER A 55 16.87 -15.58 -0.03
N LEU A 56 17.03 -14.77 1.02
CA LEU A 56 15.94 -14.02 1.63
C LEU A 56 15.28 -13.03 0.66
N ALA A 57 16.07 -12.32 -0.15
CA ALA A 57 15.54 -11.41 -1.16
C ALA A 57 14.68 -12.14 -2.21
N ASN A 58 15.10 -13.34 -2.63
CA ASN A 58 14.32 -14.16 -3.56
C ASN A 58 13.01 -14.65 -2.93
N GLU A 59 13.05 -15.08 -1.68
CA GLU A 59 11.85 -15.51 -0.94
C GLU A 59 10.86 -14.35 -0.75
N ALA A 60 11.35 -13.17 -0.36
CA ALA A 60 10.54 -11.97 -0.24
C ALA A 60 9.89 -11.58 -1.57
N GLY A 61 10.65 -11.66 -2.68
CA GLY A 61 10.11 -11.43 -4.02
C GLY A 61 9.01 -12.42 -4.42
N ALA A 62 9.19 -13.70 -4.13
CA ALA A 62 8.19 -14.74 -4.39
C ALA A 62 6.93 -14.56 -3.51
N SER A 63 7.11 -14.19 -2.25
CA SER A 63 6.01 -13.86 -1.32
C SER A 63 5.21 -12.65 -1.81
N LEU A 64 5.89 -11.59 -2.26
CA LEU A 64 5.25 -10.40 -2.82
C LEU A 64 4.41 -10.74 -4.06
N ALA A 65 4.92 -11.59 -4.94
CA ALA A 65 4.17 -12.05 -6.12
C ALA A 65 2.91 -12.84 -5.72
N LYS A 66 3.01 -13.73 -4.71
CA LYS A 66 1.84 -14.45 -4.17
C LYS A 66 0.81 -13.50 -3.54
N HIS A 67 1.26 -12.50 -2.78
CA HIS A 67 0.36 -11.51 -2.19
C HIS A 67 -0.44 -10.77 -3.26
N LYS A 68 0.25 -10.26 -4.30
CA LYS A 68 -0.41 -9.55 -5.42
C LYS A 68 -1.41 -10.44 -6.16
N ALA A 69 -1.09 -11.72 -6.36
CA ALA A 69 -2.01 -12.65 -6.99
C ALA A 69 -3.27 -12.89 -6.13
N LEU A 70 -3.10 -13.01 -4.80
CA LEU A 70 -4.22 -13.15 -3.87
C LEU A 70 -5.08 -11.88 -3.81
N GLU A 71 -4.47 -10.70 -3.83
CA GLU A 71 -5.19 -9.42 -3.85
C GLU A 71 -6.09 -9.31 -5.10
N LEU A 72 -5.55 -9.64 -6.27
CA LEU A 72 -6.34 -9.68 -7.52
C LEU A 72 -7.47 -10.71 -7.47
N GLU A 73 -7.24 -11.88 -6.87
CA GLU A 73 -8.27 -12.91 -6.73
C GLU A 73 -9.38 -12.44 -5.78
N ILE A 74 -9.04 -11.79 -4.67
CA ILE A 74 -10.01 -11.21 -3.74
C ILE A 74 -10.84 -10.13 -4.46
N GLU A 75 -10.22 -9.22 -5.20
CA GLU A 75 -10.92 -8.19 -5.96
C GLU A 75 -11.89 -8.82 -6.99
N ARG A 76 -11.42 -9.85 -7.71
CA ARG A 76 -12.21 -10.62 -8.68
C ARG A 76 -13.42 -11.27 -8.03
N LEU A 77 -13.28 -11.82 -6.82
CA LEU A 77 -14.36 -12.46 -6.08
C LEU A 77 -15.33 -11.46 -5.45
N LEU A 78 -14.85 -10.30 -4.98
CA LEU A 78 -15.69 -9.27 -4.36
C LEU A 78 -16.58 -8.53 -5.37
N LYS A 79 -16.08 -8.28 -6.60
CA LYS A 79 -16.83 -7.57 -7.64
C LYS A 79 -18.22 -8.18 -7.95
N PRO A 80 -18.37 -9.50 -8.19
CA PRO A 80 -19.68 -10.10 -8.40
C PRO A 80 -20.53 -10.17 -7.13
N VAL A 81 -19.93 -10.37 -5.95
CA VAL A 81 -20.66 -10.38 -4.66
C VAL A 81 -21.32 -9.02 -4.42
N ALA A 82 -20.56 -7.93 -4.55
CA ALA A 82 -21.11 -6.58 -4.45
C ALA A 82 -22.22 -6.33 -5.48
N SER A 83 -22.06 -6.83 -6.71
CA SER A 83 -23.07 -6.70 -7.76
C SER A 83 -24.34 -7.51 -7.45
N GLN A 84 -24.20 -8.70 -6.89
CA GLN A 84 -25.31 -9.56 -6.49
C GLN A 84 -26.07 -8.98 -5.30
N ASP A 85 -25.36 -8.42 -4.32
CA ASP A 85 -25.97 -7.76 -3.16
C ASP A 85 -26.74 -6.52 -3.58
N ILE A 86 -26.18 -5.71 -4.50
CA ILE A 86 -26.89 -4.57 -5.10
C ILE A 86 -28.16 -5.05 -5.82
N MET A 87 -28.07 -6.09 -6.66
CA MET A 87 -29.24 -6.66 -7.34
C MET A 87 -30.28 -7.20 -6.36
N ASN A 88 -29.86 -7.85 -5.27
CA ASN A 88 -30.75 -8.38 -4.25
C ASN A 88 -31.48 -7.26 -3.49
N ILE A 89 -30.80 -6.14 -3.18
CA ILE A 89 -31.40 -4.96 -2.55
C ILE A 89 -32.41 -4.32 -3.49
N VAL A 90 -32.03 -4.06 -4.75
CA VAL A 90 -32.92 -3.47 -5.77
C VAL A 90 -34.16 -4.34 -5.96
N ARG A 91 -33.99 -5.67 -6.07
CA ARG A 91 -35.12 -6.59 -6.22
C ARG A 91 -36.03 -6.62 -4.99
N LYS A 92 -35.48 -6.59 -3.77
CA LYS A 92 -36.30 -6.53 -2.54
C LYS A 92 -37.09 -5.22 -2.47
N ALA A 93 -36.47 -4.09 -2.82
CA ALA A 93 -37.15 -2.80 -2.90
C ALA A 93 -38.25 -2.81 -3.97
N SER A 94 -38.02 -3.42 -5.15
CA SER A 94 -39.03 -3.47 -6.22
C SER A 94 -40.19 -4.44 -5.93
N VAL A 95 -39.92 -5.55 -5.22
CA VAL A 95 -40.92 -6.57 -4.86
C VAL A 95 -41.84 -6.09 -3.73
N VAL A 96 -41.34 -5.25 -2.82
CA VAL A 96 -42.13 -4.73 -1.70
C VAL A 96 -43.05 -3.58 -2.14
N ASP A 97 -42.82 -2.92 -3.28
CA ASP A 97 -43.41 -1.60 -3.52
C ASP A 97 -44.02 -1.38 -4.92
N THR A 98 -44.36 -2.43 -5.68
CA THR A 98 -45.04 -2.20 -6.97
C THR A 98 -46.54 -1.91 -6.82
N SER A 99 -47.22 -2.51 -5.82
CA SER A 99 -48.66 -2.27 -5.60
C SER A 99 -48.96 -0.96 -4.88
N ASP A 100 -48.12 -0.58 -3.91
CA ASP A 100 -48.34 0.62 -3.09
C ASP A 100 -48.06 1.88 -3.92
N ILE A 101 -46.95 1.90 -4.69
CA ILE A 101 -46.66 2.97 -5.64
C ILE A 101 -47.73 3.09 -6.72
N GLN A 102 -48.24 1.98 -7.26
CA GLN A 102 -49.29 2.02 -8.28
C GLN A 102 -50.63 2.53 -7.71
N THR A 103 -50.92 2.22 -6.44
CA THR A 103 -52.09 2.75 -5.75
C THR A 103 -51.97 4.24 -5.44
N GLU A 104 -50.79 4.72 -5.02
CA GLU A 104 -50.55 6.16 -4.82
C GLU A 104 -50.59 6.96 -6.12
N LEU A 105 -50.09 6.37 -7.22
CA LEU A 105 -50.15 6.98 -8.54
C LEU A 105 -51.59 7.18 -8.99
N GLU A 106 -52.47 6.17 -8.83
CA GLU A 106 -53.87 6.33 -9.22
C GLU A 106 -54.67 7.27 -8.31
N ARG A 107 -54.38 7.31 -7.00
CA ARG A 107 -54.95 8.34 -6.12
C ARG A 107 -54.55 9.76 -6.57
N THR A 108 -53.30 9.93 -6.97
CA THR A 108 -52.77 11.23 -7.42
C THR A 108 -53.43 11.63 -8.75
N ARG A 109 -53.53 10.70 -9.69
CA ARG A 109 -54.21 10.90 -10.98
C ARG A 109 -55.67 11.30 -10.80
N GLU A 110 -56.42 10.58 -9.96
CA GLU A 110 -57.82 10.88 -9.66
C GLU A 110 -57.99 12.28 -9.05
N SER A 111 -57.09 12.67 -8.14
CA SER A 111 -57.09 14.02 -7.56
C SER A 111 -56.85 15.13 -8.61
N PHE A 112 -55.98 14.87 -9.59
CA PHE A 112 -55.74 15.82 -10.68
C PHE A 112 -56.95 15.94 -11.62
N GLU A 113 -57.54 14.82 -12.03
CA GLU A 113 -58.74 14.79 -12.87
C GLU A 113 -59.90 15.56 -12.20
N ASN A 114 -60.12 15.34 -10.90
CA ASN A 114 -61.13 16.08 -10.13
C ASN A 114 -60.86 17.59 -10.06
N CYS A 115 -59.59 18.01 -9.94
CA CYS A 115 -59.21 19.42 -9.92
C CYS A 115 -59.49 20.09 -11.28
N ILE A 116 -59.18 19.39 -12.38
CA ILE A 116 -59.44 19.86 -13.75
C ILE A 116 -60.95 20.04 -13.96
N ILE A 117 -61.76 19.02 -13.64
CA ILE A 117 -63.23 19.09 -13.77
C ILE A 117 -63.80 20.26 -12.94
N LYS A 118 -63.30 20.48 -11.72
CA LYS A 118 -63.71 21.62 -10.90
C LYS A 118 -63.39 22.95 -11.58
N LYS A 119 -62.19 23.08 -12.16
CA LYS A 119 -61.78 24.30 -12.87
C LYS A 119 -62.59 24.54 -14.14
N GLU A 120 -62.85 23.50 -14.93
CA GLU A 120 -63.71 23.59 -16.11
C GLU A 120 -65.12 24.05 -15.75
N ASN A 121 -65.70 23.52 -14.67
CA ASN A 121 -67.00 23.95 -14.16
C ASN A 121 -67.00 25.42 -13.66
N GLU A 122 -65.93 25.88 -13.02
CA GLU A 122 -65.76 27.28 -12.62
C GLU A 122 -65.71 28.19 -13.86
N TYR A 123 -64.93 27.83 -14.88
CA TYR A 123 -64.82 28.58 -16.13
C TYR A 123 -66.14 28.60 -16.92
N ALA A 124 -66.85 27.48 -17.00
CA ALA A 124 -68.15 27.41 -17.67
C ALA A 124 -69.19 28.36 -17.02
N LYS A 125 -69.18 28.46 -15.68
CA LYS A 125 -70.04 29.43 -14.97
C LYS A 125 -69.68 30.88 -15.30
N LEU A 126 -68.40 31.22 -15.21
CA LEU A 126 -67.92 32.56 -15.54
C LEU A 126 -68.24 32.96 -16.98
N TRP A 127 -68.07 32.02 -17.92
CA TRP A 127 -68.41 32.20 -19.32
C TRP A 127 -69.91 32.49 -19.51
N ASN A 128 -70.77 31.69 -18.89
CA ASN A 128 -72.22 31.87 -18.96
C ASN A 128 -72.67 33.20 -18.34
N ASP A 129 -72.07 33.60 -17.21
CA ASP A 129 -72.36 34.87 -16.55
C ASP A 129 -71.90 36.07 -17.41
N TRP A 130 -70.75 35.94 -18.10
CA TRP A 130 -70.28 36.95 -19.04
C TRP A 130 -71.19 37.07 -20.26
N TYR A 131 -71.57 35.93 -20.87
CA TYR A 131 -72.44 35.90 -22.04
C TYR A 131 -73.79 36.58 -21.77
N LYS A 132 -74.42 36.29 -20.62
CA LYS A 132 -75.68 36.93 -20.21
C LYS A 132 -75.59 38.46 -20.09
N LYS A 133 -74.44 38.99 -19.64
CA LYS A 133 -74.22 40.44 -19.54
C LYS A 133 -74.04 41.13 -20.89
N CYS A 134 -73.67 40.39 -21.93
CA CYS A 134 -73.50 40.94 -23.27
C CYS A 134 -74.82 40.99 -24.06
N ASP A 135 -75.83 40.22 -23.65
CA ASP A 135 -77.17 40.18 -24.26
C ASP A 135 -78.18 41.16 -23.59
N GLU A 136 -77.77 41.88 -22.54
CA GLU A 136 -78.50 43.00 -21.90
C GLU A 136 -78.09 44.36 -22.49
#